data_AF-H1VU91-F1
#
_entry.id   AF-H1VU91-F1
#
_cell.length_a   1.000
_cell.length_b   1.000
_cell.length_c   1.000
_cell.angle_alpha   90.00
_cell.angle_beta   90.00
_cell.angle_gamma   90.00
#
_symmetry.space_group_name_H-M   'P 1'
#
loop_
_entity.id
_entity.type
_entity.pdbx_description
1 polymer ?
#
loop_
_entity_poly.entity_id
_entity_poly.type
_entity_poly.pdbx_seq_one_letter_code
_entity_poly.pdbx_strand_id
1 'polypeptide(L)'
;MLVREEGLVAESSPGVAPDWETWIRLEGATRTKLIAYCFFNLCSIAYNMPPLILTSELGLFLPYPSRLWRAESAWQWQEDRQNYPSAEITVHDAFSRVLTTSPQGLPPHMSSLGNYVLIHALLQHIYLLKQTSFALSSPFGHQRGLKPEDVEEVTAALRIWQVSFEHRHQLRAADAGHVGNSDSFPGGPVAFNSTALLRLAYIRLYTEIPPSRSLDTRDHMLVASSLSNMPLLVRTLRLHRAVFQAIHALSMLVKAGVNYVARTKSLEWSIQHSLCNFECAILLSKWLLTLASIGPNDPPATPEEKNLLQSVRRMLDETEFAVPIDPSLGGPAAGQPASSEVSANDSTRLRQLAAAVIRLWAETFKGSHIFEMVRVMGSSLDGYADLVEKPRDRTPLGRIAHDPNLG
;
A
#
# COMPACT_ATOMS: atom_id res chain seq x y z
N MET A 1 -12.29 -12.13 -23.54
CA MET A 1 -11.59 -10.89 -23.11
C MET A 1 -10.47 -10.68 -24.12
N LEU A 2 -10.54 -9.63 -24.93
CA LEU A 2 -9.71 -9.45 -26.14
C LEU A 2 -8.21 -9.72 -25.94
N VAL A 3 -7.62 -9.28 -24.83
CA VAL A 3 -6.19 -9.50 -24.50
C VAL A 3 -5.84 -10.98 -24.29
N ARG A 4 -6.77 -11.81 -23.81
CA ARG A 4 -6.57 -13.27 -23.74
C ARG A 4 -6.73 -13.94 -25.08
N GLU A 5 -7.65 -13.45 -25.92
CA GLU A 5 -7.92 -14.01 -27.25
C GLU A 5 -6.73 -13.79 -28.19
N GLU A 6 -6.01 -12.68 -28.05
CA GLU A 6 -4.78 -12.42 -28.79
C GLU A 6 -3.53 -13.10 -28.16
N GLY A 7 -3.68 -13.71 -26.98
CA GLY A 7 -2.69 -14.57 -26.34
C GLY A 7 -1.71 -13.83 -25.41
N LEU A 8 -1.31 -14.49 -24.33
CA LEU A 8 -0.42 -13.94 -23.29
C LEU A 8 0.96 -14.60 -23.29
N VAL A 9 1.38 -15.16 -24.43
CA VAL A 9 2.68 -15.79 -24.63
C VAL A 9 3.42 -15.05 -25.74
N ALA A 10 4.71 -14.79 -25.55
CA ALA A 10 5.53 -14.15 -26.57
C ALA A 10 5.90 -15.17 -27.66
N GLU A 11 5.56 -14.88 -28.91
CA GLU A 11 5.92 -15.72 -30.06
C GLU A 11 7.40 -15.56 -30.45
N SER A 12 8.00 -14.41 -30.15
CA SER A 12 9.40 -14.09 -30.47
C SER A 12 9.93 -13.08 -29.46
N SER A 13 11.22 -13.21 -29.13
CA SER A 13 11.87 -12.21 -28.28
C SER A 13 12.05 -10.88 -29.05
N PRO A 14 11.72 -9.72 -28.45
CA PRO A 14 12.10 -8.43 -29.02
C PRO A 14 13.62 -8.30 -29.19
N GLY A 15 14.41 -9.01 -28.38
CA GLY A 15 15.88 -9.03 -28.44
C GLY A 15 16.45 -9.61 -29.73
N VAL A 16 15.66 -10.34 -30.53
CA VAL A 16 16.08 -10.87 -31.84
C VAL A 16 15.41 -10.16 -33.02
N ALA A 17 14.68 -9.08 -32.78
CA ALA A 17 14.00 -8.34 -33.84
C ALA A 17 15.03 -7.78 -34.85
N PRO A 18 14.81 -8.01 -36.17
CA PRO A 18 15.77 -7.67 -37.23
C PRO A 18 15.83 -6.17 -37.52
N ASP A 19 14.74 -5.45 -37.27
CA ASP A 19 14.59 -4.02 -37.55
C ASP A 19 13.71 -3.36 -36.48
N TRP A 20 13.72 -2.02 -36.49
CA TRP A 20 12.97 -1.21 -35.53
C TRP A 20 11.45 -1.36 -35.67
N GLU A 21 10.91 -1.57 -36.88
CA GLU A 21 9.47 -1.70 -37.12
C GLU A 21 8.91 -3.00 -36.52
N THR A 22 9.68 -4.08 -36.63
CA THR A 22 9.38 -5.36 -35.99
C THR A 22 9.53 -5.25 -34.48
N TRP A 23 10.60 -4.60 -34.00
CA TRP A 23 10.82 -4.42 -32.57
C TRP A 23 9.71 -3.61 -31.90
N ILE A 24 9.33 -2.45 -32.48
CA ILE A 24 8.31 -1.56 -31.89
C ILE A 24 6.94 -2.22 -31.85
N ARG A 25 6.62 -3.07 -32.84
CA ARG A 25 5.39 -3.88 -32.85
C ARG A 25 5.38 -4.91 -31.73
N LEU A 26 6.47 -5.67 -31.56
CA LEU A 26 6.59 -6.70 -30.51
C LEU A 26 6.59 -6.10 -29.11
N GLU A 27 7.37 -5.04 -28.90
CA GLU A 27 7.43 -4.32 -27.62
C GLU A 27 6.08 -3.64 -27.32
N GLY A 28 5.42 -3.08 -28.34
CA GLY A 28 4.09 -2.46 -28.21
C GLY A 28 3.01 -3.45 -27.79
N ALA A 29 2.99 -4.64 -28.41
CA ALA A 29 2.10 -5.73 -28.02
C ALA A 29 2.38 -6.17 -26.57
N THR A 30 3.65 -6.40 -26.22
CA THR A 30 4.08 -6.81 -24.87
C THR A 30 3.66 -5.79 -23.81
N ARG A 31 3.95 -4.50 -24.02
CA ARG A 31 3.56 -3.42 -23.11
C ARG A 31 2.05 -3.34 -22.94
N THR A 32 1.29 -3.46 -24.03
CA THR A 32 -0.18 -3.39 -24.00
C THR A 32 -0.77 -4.50 -23.12
N LYS A 33 -0.33 -5.75 -23.32
CA LYS A 33 -0.77 -6.91 -22.54
C LYS A 33 -0.40 -6.77 -21.06
N LEU A 34 0.83 -6.35 -20.76
CA LEU A 34 1.32 -6.18 -19.39
C LEU A 34 0.64 -5.02 -18.65
N ILE A 35 0.34 -3.92 -19.33
CA ILE A 35 -0.42 -2.80 -18.75
C ILE A 35 -1.87 -3.23 -18.49
N ALA A 36 -2.50 -3.97 -19.41
CA ALA A 36 -3.83 -4.54 -19.17
C ALA A 36 -3.84 -5.45 -17.93
N TYR A 37 -2.85 -6.33 -17.78
CA TYR A 37 -2.64 -7.12 -16.56
C TYR A 37 -2.52 -6.24 -15.30
N CYS A 38 -1.66 -5.21 -15.31
CA CYS A 38 -1.49 -4.31 -14.17
C CYS A 38 -2.78 -3.55 -13.84
N PHE A 39 -3.56 -3.16 -14.84
CA PHE A 39 -4.87 -2.52 -14.65
C PHE A 39 -5.87 -3.45 -13.97
N PHE A 40 -5.99 -4.70 -14.44
CA PHE A 40 -6.90 -5.66 -13.80
C PHE A 40 -6.45 -6.07 -12.40
N ASN A 41 -5.15 -6.16 -12.16
CA ASN A 41 -4.62 -6.31 -10.81
C ASN A 41 -4.95 -5.11 -9.93
N LEU A 42 -4.90 -3.90 -10.47
CA LEU A 42 -5.31 -2.72 -9.72
C LEU A 42 -6.79 -2.74 -9.34
N CYS A 43 -7.68 -3.21 -10.22
CA CYS A 43 -9.09 -3.43 -9.87
C CYS A 43 -9.22 -4.47 -8.73
N SER A 44 -8.45 -5.55 -8.80
CA SER A 44 -8.41 -6.58 -7.75
C SER A 44 -7.93 -6.01 -6.41
N ILE A 45 -6.91 -5.13 -6.46
CA ILE A 45 -6.42 -4.39 -5.31
C ILE A 45 -7.51 -3.47 -4.75
N ALA A 46 -8.14 -2.66 -5.58
CA ALA A 46 -9.11 -1.66 -5.14
C ALA A 46 -10.41 -2.26 -4.59
N TYR A 47 -10.91 -3.33 -5.21
CA TYR A 47 -12.24 -3.88 -4.94
C TYR A 47 -12.22 -5.25 -4.27
N ASN A 48 -11.05 -5.78 -3.93
CA ASN A 48 -10.89 -7.13 -3.37
C ASN A 48 -11.52 -8.22 -4.26
N MET A 49 -11.42 -8.06 -5.58
CA MET A 49 -11.97 -9.01 -6.54
C MET A 49 -10.91 -10.00 -7.00
N PRO A 50 -11.29 -11.24 -7.40
CA PRO A 50 -10.35 -12.17 -8.00
C PRO A 50 -9.65 -11.55 -9.23
N PRO A 51 -8.31 -11.72 -9.36
CA PRO A 51 -7.57 -11.25 -10.52
C PRO A 51 -8.12 -11.78 -11.82
N LEU A 52 -8.41 -10.87 -12.76
CA LEU A 52 -8.92 -11.25 -14.07
C LEU A 52 -7.86 -11.86 -14.98
N ILE A 53 -6.56 -11.58 -14.77
CA ILE A 53 -5.42 -12.21 -15.45
C ILE A 53 -4.42 -12.64 -14.39
N LEU A 54 -4.04 -13.91 -14.37
CA LEU A 54 -3.06 -14.44 -13.44
C LEU A 54 -1.64 -14.25 -13.96
N THR A 55 -0.70 -14.10 -13.03
CA THR A 55 0.74 -14.02 -13.35
C THR A 55 1.22 -15.28 -14.07
N SER A 56 0.66 -16.45 -13.75
CA SER A 56 0.95 -17.72 -14.43
C SER A 56 0.55 -17.74 -15.91
N GLU A 57 -0.34 -16.85 -16.36
CA GLU A 57 -0.72 -16.73 -17.77
C GLU A 57 0.29 -15.89 -18.58
N LEU A 58 1.17 -15.12 -17.91
CA LEU A 58 2.08 -14.17 -18.54
C LEU A 58 3.39 -14.81 -19.05
N GLY A 59 3.29 -15.59 -20.13
CA GLY A 59 4.45 -16.07 -20.89
C GLY A 59 5.12 -14.98 -21.74
N LEU A 60 5.19 -13.74 -21.24
CA LEU A 60 5.70 -12.56 -21.93
C LEU A 60 7.09 -12.17 -21.43
N PHE A 61 7.85 -11.45 -22.25
CA PHE A 61 9.07 -10.76 -21.83
C PHE A 61 8.74 -9.55 -20.94
N LEU A 62 9.61 -9.25 -19.98
CA LEU A 62 9.55 -7.96 -19.32
C LEU A 62 9.91 -6.84 -20.31
N PRO A 63 9.27 -5.68 -20.20
CA PRO A 63 9.40 -4.62 -21.19
C PRO A 63 10.79 -3.99 -21.12
N TYR A 64 11.28 -3.57 -22.29
CA TYR A 64 12.57 -2.91 -22.42
C TYR A 64 12.57 -1.51 -21.76
N PRO A 65 13.75 -0.90 -21.52
CA PRO A 65 13.83 0.47 -21.03
C PRO A 65 13.03 1.48 -21.87
N SER A 66 12.35 2.43 -21.23
CA SER A 66 11.54 3.44 -21.91
C SER A 66 12.30 4.37 -22.85
N ARG A 67 13.64 4.32 -22.85
CA ARG A 67 14.50 5.05 -23.80
C ARG A 67 14.35 4.44 -25.21
N LEU A 68 14.55 3.13 -25.33
CA LEU A 68 14.34 2.38 -26.58
C LEU A 68 12.92 2.53 -27.13
N TRP A 69 11.92 2.50 -26.23
CA TRP A 69 10.51 2.68 -26.61
C TRP A 69 10.19 4.08 -27.15
N ARG A 70 10.95 5.09 -26.70
CA ARG A 70 10.76 6.49 -27.11
C ARG A 70 11.64 6.89 -28.30
N ALA A 71 12.43 5.98 -28.84
CA ALA A 71 13.19 6.27 -30.05
C ALA A 71 12.23 6.63 -31.19
N GLU A 72 12.47 7.76 -31.85
CA GLU A 72 11.62 8.30 -32.91
C GLU A 72 12.04 7.80 -34.31
N SER A 73 13.18 7.11 -34.39
CA SER A 73 13.70 6.55 -35.64
C SER A 73 14.46 5.26 -35.40
N ALA A 74 14.58 4.44 -36.45
CA ALA A 74 15.38 3.22 -36.45
C ALA A 74 16.86 3.47 -36.09
N TRP A 75 17.41 4.61 -36.51
CA TRP A 75 18.79 4.99 -36.20
C TRP A 75 18.96 5.24 -34.70
N GLN A 76 18.08 6.06 -34.10
CA GLN A 76 18.13 6.35 -32.66
C GLN A 76 17.92 5.07 -31.83
N TRP A 77 16.99 4.22 -32.24
CA TRP A 77 16.76 2.94 -31.58
C TRP A 77 18.01 2.05 -31.61
N GLN A 78 18.69 1.97 -32.75
CA GLN A 78 19.90 1.16 -32.90
C GLN A 78 21.06 1.72 -32.05
N GLU A 79 21.23 3.04 -32.02
CA GLU A 79 22.21 3.72 -31.17
C GLU A 79 21.94 3.43 -29.68
N ASP A 80 20.70 3.63 -29.22
CA ASP A 80 20.31 3.38 -27.83
C ASP A 80 20.49 1.89 -27.47
N ARG A 81 20.21 0.97 -28.40
CA ARG A 81 20.34 -0.47 -28.19
C ARG A 81 21.80 -0.90 -28.03
N GLN A 82 22.73 -0.24 -28.70
CA GLN A 82 24.17 -0.49 -28.57
C GLN A 82 24.74 0.12 -27.28
N ASN A 83 24.25 1.29 -26.89
CA ASN A 83 24.81 2.06 -25.77
C ASN A 83 24.20 1.68 -24.41
N TYR A 84 23.01 1.10 -24.38
CA TYR A 84 22.30 0.79 -23.14
C TYR A 84 21.93 -0.70 -23.02
N PRO A 85 22.60 -1.47 -22.14
CA PRO A 85 22.24 -2.86 -21.92
C PRO A 85 20.83 -2.98 -21.35
N SER A 86 20.11 -4.02 -21.80
CA SER A 86 18.75 -4.33 -21.38
C SER A 86 18.68 -5.78 -20.89
N ALA A 87 17.89 -6.02 -19.84
CA ALA A 87 17.61 -7.37 -19.37
C ALA A 87 16.61 -8.06 -20.29
N GLU A 88 17.00 -9.18 -20.89
CA GLU A 88 16.10 -10.05 -21.64
C GLU A 88 15.66 -11.22 -20.74
N ILE A 89 14.48 -11.08 -20.15
CA ILE A 89 13.93 -12.06 -19.21
C ILE A 89 12.41 -12.09 -19.29
N THR A 90 11.80 -13.27 -19.11
CA THR A 90 10.35 -13.42 -19.05
C THR A 90 9.79 -12.97 -17.71
N VAL A 91 8.49 -12.65 -17.64
CA VAL A 91 7.81 -12.37 -16.36
C VAL A 91 7.94 -13.56 -15.43
N HIS A 92 7.75 -14.78 -15.94
CA HIS A 92 7.85 -16.02 -15.15
C HIS A 92 9.24 -16.23 -14.57
N ASP A 93 10.29 -16.09 -15.38
CA ASP A 93 11.67 -16.28 -14.91
C ASP A 93 12.05 -15.22 -13.88
N ALA A 94 11.69 -13.96 -14.12
CA ALA A 94 11.97 -12.88 -13.18
C ALA A 94 11.21 -13.08 -11.86
N PHE A 95 9.94 -13.48 -11.93
CA PHE A 95 9.12 -13.73 -10.74
C PHE A 95 9.62 -14.95 -9.95
N SER A 96 10.00 -16.02 -10.63
CA SER A 96 10.61 -17.21 -10.03
C SER A 96 11.91 -16.87 -9.29
N ARG A 97 12.80 -16.07 -9.89
CA ARG A 97 14.06 -15.62 -9.25
C ARG A 97 13.82 -14.80 -8.00
N VAL A 98 12.76 -13.99 -7.99
CA VAL A 98 12.37 -13.16 -6.84
C VAL A 98 11.79 -14.00 -5.71
N LEU A 99 10.94 -14.99 -6.00
CA LEU A 99 10.35 -15.86 -4.96
C LEU A 99 11.35 -16.87 -4.40
N THR A 100 12.13 -17.53 -5.26
CA THR A 100 13.04 -18.62 -4.86
C THR A 100 14.36 -18.16 -4.26
N THR A 101 14.58 -16.85 -4.12
CA THR A 101 15.88 -16.26 -3.71
C THR A 101 17.02 -16.87 -4.52
N SER A 102 16.90 -16.81 -5.85
CA SER A 102 17.91 -17.37 -6.74
C SER A 102 19.29 -16.76 -6.45
N PRO A 103 20.38 -17.56 -6.36
CA PRO A 103 21.72 -17.03 -6.14
C PRO A 103 22.18 -16.08 -7.25
N GLN A 104 21.56 -16.15 -8.43
CA GLN A 104 21.82 -15.23 -9.54
C GLN A 104 21.06 -13.90 -9.40
N GLY A 105 20.05 -13.83 -8.53
CA GLY A 105 19.19 -12.65 -8.37
C GLY A 105 18.42 -12.26 -9.64
N LEU A 106 17.85 -11.05 -9.61
CA LEU A 106 17.30 -10.40 -10.80
C LEU A 106 18.45 -9.90 -11.68
N PRO A 107 18.32 -9.97 -13.02
CA PRO A 107 19.31 -9.40 -13.94
C PRO A 107 19.58 -7.91 -13.64
N PRO A 108 20.80 -7.42 -13.89
CA PRO A 108 21.04 -5.98 -13.87
C PRO A 108 20.23 -5.30 -15.00
N HIS A 109 20.00 -3.99 -14.89
CA HIS A 109 19.31 -3.19 -15.91
C HIS A 109 17.82 -3.51 -16.13
N MET A 110 17.12 -3.97 -15.09
CA MET A 110 15.65 -4.04 -15.11
C MET A 110 15.03 -2.68 -15.43
N SER A 111 14.05 -2.65 -16.33
CA SER A 111 13.32 -1.43 -16.67
C SER A 111 12.38 -1.02 -15.54
N SER A 112 12.04 0.28 -15.44
CA SER A 112 11.06 0.75 -14.45
C SER A 112 9.68 0.13 -14.64
N LEU A 113 9.28 -0.10 -15.89
CA LEU A 113 8.02 -0.78 -16.20
C LEU A 113 8.10 -2.27 -15.89
N GLY A 114 9.25 -2.93 -16.08
CA GLY A 114 9.45 -4.30 -15.65
C GLY A 114 9.33 -4.46 -14.14
N ASN A 115 9.96 -3.57 -13.37
CA ASN A 115 9.79 -3.54 -11.91
C ASN A 115 8.35 -3.26 -11.50
N TYR A 116 7.64 -2.39 -12.22
CA TYR A 116 6.21 -2.13 -12.00
C TYR A 116 5.35 -3.38 -12.21
N VAL A 117 5.59 -4.15 -13.27
CA VAL A 117 4.92 -5.44 -13.50
C VAL A 117 5.21 -6.44 -12.39
N LEU A 118 6.47 -6.53 -11.95
CA LEU A 118 6.87 -7.46 -10.88
C LEU A 118 6.24 -7.13 -9.53
N ILE A 119 6.08 -5.85 -9.17
CA ILE A 119 5.42 -5.51 -7.90
C ILE A 119 3.92 -5.83 -7.94
N HIS A 120 3.29 -5.71 -9.11
CA HIS A 120 1.92 -6.20 -9.34
C HIS A 120 1.82 -7.72 -9.18
N ALA A 121 2.78 -8.48 -9.70
CA ALA A 121 2.84 -9.93 -9.52
C ALA A 121 2.98 -10.33 -8.05
N LEU A 122 3.83 -9.64 -7.28
CA LEU A 122 3.98 -9.86 -5.84
C LEU A 122 2.69 -9.53 -5.07
N LEU A 123 2.02 -8.43 -5.41
CA LEU A 123 0.72 -8.07 -4.83
C LEU A 123 -0.37 -9.11 -5.13
N GLN A 124 -0.41 -9.61 -6.36
CA GLN A 124 -1.33 -10.69 -6.74
C GLN A 124 -1.03 -11.97 -5.96
N HIS A 125 0.24 -12.31 -5.78
CA HIS A 125 0.64 -13.48 -5.01
C HIS A 125 0.25 -13.37 -3.53
N ILE A 126 0.47 -12.21 -2.90
CA ILE A 126 -0.01 -11.93 -1.53
C ILE A 126 -1.53 -12.11 -1.45
N TYR A 127 -2.27 -11.58 -2.43
CA TYR A 127 -3.71 -11.73 -2.48
C TYR A 127 -4.11 -13.20 -2.55
N LEU A 128 -3.52 -13.98 -3.46
CA LEU A 128 -3.85 -15.40 -3.64
C LEU A 128 -3.52 -16.24 -2.41
N LEU A 129 -2.36 -16.03 -1.78
CA LEU A 129 -1.99 -16.70 -0.53
C LEU A 129 -3.04 -16.46 0.58
N LYS A 130 -3.57 -15.23 0.66
CA LYS A 130 -4.61 -14.91 1.64
C LYS A 130 -5.95 -15.55 1.31
N GLN A 131 -6.32 -15.63 0.03
CA GLN A 131 -7.56 -16.27 -0.39
C GLN A 131 -7.56 -17.78 -0.17
N THR A 132 -6.40 -18.44 -0.33
CA THR A 132 -6.27 -19.88 -0.10
C THR A 132 -5.96 -20.24 1.35
N SER A 133 -5.61 -19.25 2.18
CA SER A 133 -5.51 -19.42 3.62
C SER A 133 -6.92 -19.53 4.24
N PHE A 134 -7.40 -20.77 4.44
CA PHE A 134 -8.69 -21.09 5.08
C PHE A 134 -8.83 -20.60 6.53
N ALA A 135 -7.80 -19.95 7.08
CA ALA A 135 -7.76 -19.53 8.46
C ALA A 135 -8.57 -18.25 8.76
N LEU A 136 -9.12 -17.59 7.73
CA LEU A 136 -10.07 -16.47 7.88
C LEU A 136 -11.52 -16.91 8.18
N SER A 137 -11.82 -18.21 8.18
CA SER A 137 -13.21 -18.72 8.18
C SER A 137 -13.62 -19.55 9.40
N SER A 138 -12.78 -19.71 10.42
CA SER A 138 -13.16 -20.46 11.63
C SER A 138 -13.64 -19.55 12.76
N PRO A 139 -14.93 -19.62 13.16
CA PRO A 139 -15.44 -18.89 14.33
C PRO A 139 -14.90 -19.42 15.67
N PHE A 140 -14.17 -20.55 15.67
CA PHE A 140 -13.70 -21.25 16.87
C PHE A 140 -12.17 -21.37 16.98
N GLY A 141 -11.42 -20.74 16.07
CA GLY A 141 -9.96 -20.79 16.04
C GLY A 141 -9.32 -19.41 16.22
N HIS A 142 -8.16 -19.37 16.90
CA HIS A 142 -7.29 -18.19 16.88
C HIS A 142 -7.02 -17.82 15.42
N GLN A 143 -7.30 -16.57 15.03
CA GLN A 143 -7.07 -16.02 13.70
C GLN A 143 -5.67 -16.41 13.22
N ARG A 144 -5.55 -17.47 12.43
CA ARG A 144 -4.27 -17.83 11.80
C ARG A 144 -4.19 -16.95 10.57
N GLY A 145 -3.29 -15.98 10.58
CA GLY A 145 -2.97 -15.24 9.35
C GLY A 145 -2.26 -16.14 8.34
N LEU A 146 -1.57 -15.52 7.39
CA LEU A 146 -0.62 -16.23 6.54
C LEU A 146 0.39 -17.03 7.38
N LYS A 147 0.80 -18.20 6.87
CA LYS A 147 1.80 -19.02 7.55
C LYS A 147 3.13 -18.25 7.67
N PRO A 148 3.92 -18.49 8.72
CA PRO A 148 5.21 -17.82 8.87
C PRO A 148 6.15 -18.03 7.69
N GLU A 149 6.21 -19.25 7.15
CA GLU A 149 7.00 -19.60 5.96
C GLU A 149 6.64 -18.71 4.75
N ASP A 150 5.36 -18.60 4.41
CA ASP A 150 4.87 -17.77 3.30
C ASP A 150 5.22 -16.29 3.52
N VAL A 151 5.10 -15.79 4.76
CA VAL A 151 5.42 -14.40 5.09
C VAL A 151 6.91 -14.12 4.94
N GLU A 152 7.77 -15.04 5.34
CA GLU A 152 9.23 -14.92 5.21
C GLU A 152 9.66 -14.96 3.75
N GLU A 153 9.12 -15.90 2.96
CA GLU A 153 9.39 -16.00 1.52
C GLU A 153 9.00 -14.70 0.79
N VAL A 154 7.77 -14.21 0.99
CA VAL A 154 7.33 -12.98 0.33
C VAL A 154 8.08 -11.76 0.86
N THR A 155 8.49 -11.74 2.13
CA THR A 155 9.35 -10.66 2.66
C THR A 155 10.72 -10.65 1.98
N ALA A 156 11.33 -11.82 1.74
CA ALA A 156 12.59 -11.93 1.02
C ALA A 156 12.42 -11.47 -0.44
N ALA A 157 11.35 -11.89 -1.10
CA ALA A 157 10.99 -11.47 -2.45
C ALA A 157 10.84 -9.93 -2.59
N LEU A 158 10.12 -9.29 -1.66
CA LEU A 158 9.97 -7.83 -1.65
C LEU A 158 11.31 -7.11 -1.44
N ARG A 159 12.23 -7.68 -0.66
CA ARG A 159 13.59 -7.14 -0.49
C ARG A 159 14.43 -7.27 -1.76
N ILE A 160 14.38 -8.41 -2.44
CA ILE A 160 15.09 -8.61 -3.72
C ILE A 160 14.58 -7.60 -4.76
N TRP A 161 13.25 -7.44 -4.84
CA TRP A 161 12.64 -6.42 -5.69
C TRP A 161 13.14 -5.01 -5.34
N GLN A 162 13.15 -4.66 -4.05
CA GLN A 162 13.56 -3.34 -3.58
C GLN A 162 15.02 -3.04 -3.91
N VAL A 163 15.94 -3.99 -3.67
CA VAL A 163 17.36 -3.84 -4.02
C VAL A 163 17.55 -3.64 -5.53
N SER A 164 16.87 -4.44 -6.35
CA SER A 164 16.92 -4.29 -7.81
C SER A 164 16.39 -2.92 -8.27
N PHE A 165 15.30 -2.45 -7.67
CA PHE A 165 14.71 -1.15 -7.97
C PHE A 165 15.63 0.02 -7.56
N GLU A 166 16.21 -0.02 -6.37
CA GLU A 166 17.12 1.01 -5.84
C GLU A 166 18.41 1.07 -6.65
N HIS A 167 18.98 -0.08 -7.02
CA HIS A 167 20.15 -0.13 -7.90
C HIS A 167 19.87 0.55 -9.25
N ARG A 168 18.70 0.31 -9.87
CA ARG A 168 18.33 1.00 -11.11
C ARG A 168 18.12 2.51 -10.91
N HIS A 169 17.59 2.91 -9.76
CA HIS A 169 17.44 4.32 -9.42
C HIS A 169 18.81 5.01 -9.32
N GLN A 170 19.79 4.39 -8.67
CA GLN A 170 21.17 4.89 -8.54
C GLN A 170 21.85 5.03 -9.90
N LEU A 171 21.74 4.02 -10.77
CA LEU A 171 22.29 4.08 -12.14
C LEU A 171 21.72 5.27 -12.92
N ARG A 172 20.40 5.51 -12.82
CA ARG A 172 19.78 6.67 -13.48
C ARG A 172 20.25 8.00 -12.91
N ALA A 173 20.43 8.11 -11.61
CA ALA A 173 20.94 9.32 -10.99
C ALA A 173 22.37 9.63 -11.45
N ALA A 174 23.20 8.60 -11.66
CA ALA A 174 24.54 8.75 -12.24
C ALA A 174 24.50 9.16 -13.72
N ASP A 175 23.61 8.55 -14.53
CA ASP A 175 23.42 8.89 -15.95
C ASP A 175 22.88 10.32 -16.14
N ALA A 176 22.07 10.81 -15.19
CA ALA A 176 21.39 12.10 -15.25
C ALA A 176 22.27 13.31 -14.87
N GLY A 177 23.57 13.11 -14.63
CA GLY A 177 24.51 14.14 -14.17
C GLY A 177 24.67 15.40 -15.05
N HIS A 178 23.92 15.57 -16.13
CA HIS A 178 24.03 16.70 -17.07
C HIS A 178 22.70 17.28 -17.58
N VAL A 179 21.53 16.89 -17.06
CA VAL A 179 20.26 17.53 -17.45
C VAL A 179 19.44 17.85 -16.21
N GLY A 180 19.50 19.12 -15.80
CA GLY A 180 18.53 19.66 -14.85
C GLY A 180 17.14 19.55 -15.47
N ASN A 181 16.34 18.58 -15.01
CA ASN A 181 14.94 18.53 -15.38
C ASN A 181 14.06 18.46 -14.14
N SER A 182 13.09 19.37 -14.14
CA SER A 182 12.02 19.60 -13.19
C SER A 182 11.04 18.42 -13.06
N ASP A 183 11.52 17.19 -12.89
CA ASP A 183 10.63 16.05 -12.72
C ASP A 183 10.08 16.06 -11.29
N SER A 184 8.77 16.21 -11.16
CA SER A 184 8.04 16.13 -9.88
C SER A 184 8.28 14.83 -9.11
N PHE A 185 8.80 13.78 -9.76
CA PHE A 185 9.05 12.46 -9.16
C PHE A 185 10.43 11.88 -9.52
N PRO A 186 11.27 11.52 -8.54
CA PRO A 186 12.53 10.83 -8.78
C PRO A 186 12.32 9.52 -9.56
N GLY A 187 12.95 9.40 -10.74
CA GLY A 187 12.84 8.21 -11.59
C GLY A 187 11.53 8.09 -12.40
N GLY A 188 10.68 9.11 -12.40
CA GLY A 188 9.46 9.23 -13.20
C GLY A 188 8.20 8.58 -12.58
N PRO A 189 7.00 8.85 -13.13
CA PRO A 189 5.72 8.46 -12.52
C PRO A 189 5.55 6.95 -12.29
N VAL A 190 6.06 6.12 -13.20
CA VAL A 190 5.99 4.65 -13.07
C VAL A 190 6.81 4.18 -11.86
N ALA A 191 8.00 4.73 -11.65
CA ALA A 191 8.85 4.38 -10.51
C ALA A 191 8.21 4.82 -9.19
N PHE A 192 7.64 6.03 -9.16
CA PHE A 192 6.89 6.53 -8.01
C PHE A 192 5.71 5.63 -7.63
N ASN A 193 4.94 5.19 -8.64
CA ASN A 193 3.84 4.25 -8.44
C ASN A 193 4.34 2.88 -7.93
N SER A 194 5.46 2.38 -8.44
CA SER A 194 6.06 1.13 -7.96
C SER A 194 6.43 1.22 -6.48
N THR A 195 6.97 2.35 -6.00
CA THR A 195 7.26 2.55 -4.57
C THR A 195 6.00 2.57 -3.71
N ALA A 196 4.92 3.17 -4.19
CA ALA A 196 3.62 3.13 -3.50
C ALA A 196 3.07 1.69 -3.43
N LEU A 197 3.17 0.92 -4.52
CA LEU A 197 2.75 -0.48 -4.57
C LEU A 197 3.63 -1.38 -3.69
N LEU A 198 4.94 -1.12 -3.56
CA LEU A 198 5.82 -1.81 -2.61
C LEU A 198 5.33 -1.61 -1.18
N ARG A 199 5.01 -0.37 -0.82
CA ARG A 199 4.46 -0.06 0.51
C ARG A 199 3.16 -0.82 0.77
N LEU A 200 2.26 -0.79 -0.21
CA LEU A 200 1.00 -1.51 -0.16
C LEU A 200 1.21 -3.02 0.01
N ALA A 201 2.21 -3.60 -0.67
CA ALA A 201 2.55 -5.01 -0.54
C ALA A 201 2.99 -5.36 0.90
N TYR A 202 3.86 -4.55 1.51
CA TYR A 202 4.24 -4.75 2.91
C TYR A 202 3.06 -4.59 3.87
N ILE A 203 2.20 -3.59 3.67
CA ILE A 203 1.00 -3.40 4.49
C ILE A 203 0.10 -4.62 4.41
N ARG A 204 -0.21 -5.10 3.20
CA ARG A 204 -1.08 -6.26 3.00
C ARG A 204 -0.46 -7.56 3.49
N LEU A 205 0.85 -7.75 3.34
CA LEU A 205 1.56 -8.93 3.83
C LEU A 205 1.51 -9.04 5.37
N TYR A 206 1.66 -7.92 6.07
CA TYR A 206 1.83 -7.89 7.52
C TYR A 206 0.55 -7.61 8.32
N THR A 207 -0.57 -7.38 7.65
CA THR A 207 -1.85 -7.05 8.31
C THR A 207 -2.96 -7.96 7.78
N GLU A 208 -3.91 -8.32 8.64
CA GLU A 208 -5.13 -9.03 8.24
C GLU A 208 -6.32 -8.09 8.08
N ILE A 209 -6.04 -6.85 7.69
CA ILE A 209 -7.06 -5.86 7.34
C ILE A 209 -7.76 -6.37 6.07
N PRO A 210 -9.07 -6.69 6.12
CA PRO A 210 -9.81 -7.02 4.92
C PRO A 210 -9.73 -5.81 3.99
N PRO A 211 -9.37 -5.98 2.71
CA PRO A 211 -9.33 -4.83 1.80
C PRO A 211 -10.73 -4.20 1.74
N SER A 212 -10.80 -2.86 1.69
CA SER A 212 -12.05 -2.10 1.80
C SER A 212 -13.01 -2.47 0.68
N ARG A 213 -13.94 -3.39 0.97
CA ARG A 213 -14.85 -3.95 -0.05
C ARG A 213 -15.78 -2.89 -0.62
N SER A 214 -16.21 -1.94 0.22
CA SER A 214 -17.27 -1.00 -0.12
C SER A 214 -16.87 0.09 -1.11
N LEU A 215 -15.61 0.18 -1.56
CA LEU A 215 -15.23 1.18 -2.57
C LEU A 215 -15.96 0.96 -3.92
N ASP A 216 -16.43 -0.25 -4.19
CA ASP A 216 -17.29 -0.56 -5.32
C ASP A 216 -18.64 0.19 -5.28
N THR A 217 -19.19 0.44 -4.09
CA THR A 217 -20.47 1.15 -3.90
C THR A 217 -20.46 2.60 -4.36
N ARG A 218 -19.28 3.24 -4.39
CA ARG A 218 -19.09 4.68 -4.61
C ARG A 218 -19.82 5.59 -3.62
N ASP A 219 -20.42 5.03 -2.57
CA ASP A 219 -21.10 5.77 -1.51
C ASP A 219 -20.14 5.96 -0.33
N HIS A 220 -19.73 7.21 -0.11
CA HIS A 220 -18.76 7.54 0.92
C HIS A 220 -19.25 7.24 2.34
N MET A 221 -20.56 7.25 2.59
CA MET A 221 -21.13 6.94 3.91
C MET A 221 -21.13 5.43 4.17
N LEU A 222 -21.41 4.63 3.15
CA LEU A 222 -21.31 3.16 3.25
C LEU A 222 -19.85 2.72 3.42
N VAL A 223 -18.92 3.35 2.70
CA VAL A 223 -17.48 3.12 2.88
C VAL A 223 -17.06 3.50 4.30
N ALA A 224 -17.36 4.72 4.77
CA ALA A 224 -17.02 5.18 6.12
C ALA A 224 -17.55 4.24 7.21
N SER A 225 -18.81 3.80 7.08
CA SER A 225 -19.44 2.86 8.01
C SER A 225 -18.74 1.50 7.99
N SER A 226 -18.39 1.00 6.81
CA SER A 226 -17.60 -0.23 6.68
C SER A 226 -16.24 -0.11 7.35
N LEU A 227 -15.51 0.99 7.12
CA LEU A 227 -14.23 1.27 7.77
C LEU A 227 -14.36 1.31 9.29
N SER A 228 -15.39 1.96 9.82
CA SER A 228 -15.68 1.97 11.27
C SER A 228 -15.90 0.57 11.84
N ASN A 229 -16.62 -0.29 11.10
CA ASN A 229 -16.97 -1.64 11.52
C ASN A 229 -15.85 -2.67 11.35
N MET A 230 -14.76 -2.35 10.63
CA MET A 230 -13.61 -3.24 10.53
C MET A 230 -13.04 -3.56 11.92
N PRO A 231 -12.62 -4.82 12.15
CA PRO A 231 -12.05 -5.24 13.42
C PRO A 231 -10.76 -4.47 13.76
N LEU A 232 -10.43 -4.45 15.05
CA LEU A 232 -9.13 -3.95 15.52
C LEU A 232 -8.02 -4.92 15.11
N LEU A 233 -6.78 -4.42 15.16
CA LEU A 233 -5.62 -5.16 14.68
C LEU A 233 -5.09 -6.10 15.77
N VAL A 234 -4.55 -7.23 15.35
CA VAL A 234 -3.82 -8.11 16.27
C VAL A 234 -2.41 -7.55 16.47
N ARG A 235 -2.09 -7.21 17.72
CA ARG A 235 -0.77 -6.67 18.10
C ARG A 235 0.30 -7.74 17.93
N THR A 236 1.15 -7.56 16.92
CA THR A 236 2.24 -8.49 16.58
C THR A 236 3.47 -7.70 16.12
N LEU A 237 4.65 -8.33 16.16
CA LEU A 237 5.88 -7.73 15.61
C LEU A 237 5.77 -7.41 14.11
N ARG A 238 4.96 -8.18 13.37
CA ARG A 238 4.69 -7.94 11.93
C ARG A 238 3.91 -6.65 11.74
N LEU A 239 2.92 -6.38 12.60
CA LEU A 239 2.14 -5.14 12.55
C LEU A 239 3.04 -3.90 12.67
N HIS A 240 4.09 -3.94 13.49
CA HIS A 240 5.02 -2.81 13.62
C HIS A 240 5.68 -2.45 12.28
N ARG A 241 5.99 -3.45 11.45
CA ARG A 241 6.56 -3.22 10.10
C ARG A 241 5.55 -2.55 9.17
N ALA A 242 4.29 -2.94 9.21
CA ALA A 242 3.23 -2.28 8.43
C ALA A 242 3.00 -0.83 8.89
N VAL A 243 2.92 -0.61 10.21
CA VAL A 243 2.73 0.71 10.80
C VAL A 243 3.91 1.63 10.43
N PHE A 244 5.14 1.12 10.46
CA PHE A 244 6.32 1.85 10.03
C PHE A 244 6.21 2.33 8.58
N GLN A 245 5.70 1.48 7.68
CA GLN A 245 5.48 1.85 6.27
C GLN A 245 4.49 3.02 6.13
N ALA A 246 3.38 3.00 6.88
CA ALA A 246 2.40 4.07 6.86
C ALA A 246 2.90 5.36 7.54
N ILE A 247 3.66 5.25 8.64
CA ILE A 247 4.36 6.38 9.28
C ILE A 247 5.35 7.03 8.32
N HIS A 248 6.11 6.22 7.58
CA HIS A 248 7.05 6.76 6.58
C HIS A 248 6.31 7.51 5.47
N ALA A 249 5.18 6.98 4.97
CA ALA A 249 4.33 7.70 4.01
C ALA A 249 3.81 9.03 4.58
N LEU A 250 3.34 9.01 5.83
CA LEU A 250 2.88 10.22 6.53
C LEU A 250 4.02 11.25 6.68
N SER A 251 5.23 10.82 7.04
CA SER A 251 6.39 11.70 7.16
C SER A 251 6.72 12.39 5.84
N MET A 252 6.70 11.64 4.73
CA MET A 252 6.95 12.21 3.40
C MET A 252 5.86 13.21 3.01
N LEU A 253 4.60 12.92 3.36
CA LEU A 253 3.47 13.80 3.11
C LEU A 253 3.55 15.10 3.93
N VAL A 254 3.82 15.00 5.23
CA VAL A 254 3.95 16.17 6.13
C VAL A 254 5.11 17.05 5.69
N LYS A 255 6.27 16.47 5.37
CA LYS A 255 7.44 17.20 4.86
C LYS A 255 7.17 17.93 3.54
N ALA A 256 6.36 17.33 2.66
CA ALA A 256 5.95 17.99 1.42
C ALA A 256 4.93 19.12 1.65
N GLY A 257 4.27 19.13 2.81
CA GLY A 257 3.18 20.04 3.15
C GLY A 257 1.84 19.52 2.63
N VAL A 258 0.95 19.12 3.55
CA VAL A 258 -0.37 18.53 3.24
C VAL A 258 -1.19 19.43 2.30
N ASN A 259 -1.31 20.72 2.65
CA ASN A 259 -2.04 21.70 1.85
C ASN A 259 -1.38 21.99 0.49
N TYR A 260 -0.05 21.98 0.43
CA TYR A 260 0.69 22.15 -0.82
C TYR A 260 0.41 20.97 -1.77
N VAL A 261 0.48 19.75 -1.24
CA VAL A 261 0.20 18.52 -1.99
C VAL A 261 -1.23 18.49 -2.50
N ALA A 262 -2.22 18.76 -1.64
CA ALA A 262 -3.63 18.77 -2.00
C ALA A 262 -3.91 19.73 -3.17
N ARG A 263 -3.33 20.93 -3.14
CA ARG A 263 -3.60 21.98 -4.14
C ARG A 263 -2.78 21.88 -5.41
N THR A 264 -1.54 21.40 -5.31
CA THR A 264 -0.55 21.52 -6.40
C THR A 264 -0.21 20.18 -7.05
N LYS A 265 -0.38 19.07 -6.31
CA LYS A 265 0.09 17.74 -6.72
C LYS A 265 -1.04 16.73 -6.92
N SER A 266 -2.29 17.10 -6.65
CA SER A 266 -3.46 16.22 -6.78
C SER A 266 -3.64 15.68 -8.20
N LEU A 267 -3.41 16.49 -9.24
CA LEU A 267 -3.49 16.04 -10.64
C LEU A 267 -2.34 15.12 -11.05
N GLU A 268 -1.22 15.15 -10.32
CA GLU A 268 -0.06 14.27 -10.57
C GLU A 268 -0.20 12.91 -9.86
N TRP A 269 -1.18 12.76 -8.96
CA TRP A 269 -1.40 11.53 -8.21
C TRP A 269 -2.10 10.47 -9.04
N SER A 270 -1.45 9.31 -9.12
CA SER A 270 -2.05 8.13 -9.70
C SER A 270 -3.05 7.49 -8.74
N ILE A 271 -4.00 6.73 -9.29
CA ILE A 271 -4.93 5.94 -8.48
C ILE A 271 -4.21 4.91 -7.58
N GLN A 272 -3.05 4.38 -8.00
CA GLN A 272 -2.22 3.48 -7.19
C GLN A 272 -1.70 4.19 -5.94
N HIS A 273 -1.25 5.43 -6.10
CA HIS A 273 -0.77 6.25 -4.98
C HIS A 273 -1.92 6.59 -4.02
N SER A 274 -3.07 6.98 -4.56
CA SER A 274 -4.28 7.26 -3.76
C SER A 274 -4.74 6.04 -2.95
N LEU A 275 -4.79 4.85 -3.56
CA LEU A 275 -5.13 3.60 -2.86
C LEU A 275 -4.14 3.28 -1.73
N CYS A 276 -2.85 3.46 -1.97
CA CYS A 276 -1.82 3.25 -0.95
C CYS A 276 -1.99 4.21 0.23
N ASN A 277 -2.20 5.50 -0.02
CA ASN A 277 -2.42 6.49 1.03
C ASN A 277 -3.72 6.23 1.80
N PHE A 278 -4.78 5.82 1.11
CA PHE A 278 -6.05 5.43 1.73
C PHE A 278 -5.87 4.26 2.71
N GLU A 279 -5.14 3.21 2.31
CA GLU A 279 -4.82 2.10 3.22
C GLU A 279 -3.86 2.49 4.36
N CYS A 280 -2.92 3.42 4.12
CA CYS A 280 -2.07 3.96 5.20
C CYS A 280 -2.91 4.67 6.27
N ALA A 281 -3.90 5.47 5.86
CA ALA A 281 -4.83 6.16 6.76
C ALA A 281 -5.63 5.19 7.62
N ILE A 282 -6.20 4.16 6.98
CA ILE A 282 -6.98 3.13 7.66
C ILE A 282 -6.09 2.36 8.64
N LEU A 283 -4.89 1.96 8.22
CA LEU A 283 -3.94 1.20 9.04
C LEU A 283 -3.54 1.97 10.30
N LEU A 284 -3.08 3.22 10.16
CA LEU A 284 -2.66 4.00 11.33
C LEU A 284 -3.82 4.28 12.28
N SER A 285 -4.99 4.62 11.74
CA SER A 285 -6.19 4.80 12.56
C SER A 285 -6.53 3.53 13.35
N LYS A 286 -6.62 2.38 12.68
CA LYS A 286 -6.95 1.10 13.34
C LYS A 286 -5.89 0.68 14.35
N TRP A 287 -4.62 0.94 14.07
CA TRP A 287 -3.54 0.69 15.02
C TRP A 287 -3.66 1.59 16.27
N LEU A 288 -3.93 2.88 16.11
CA LEU A 288 -4.16 3.79 17.25
C LEU A 288 -5.39 3.40 18.07
N LEU A 289 -6.48 2.98 17.41
CA LEU A 289 -7.67 2.44 18.09
C LEU A 289 -7.39 1.12 18.81
N THR A 290 -6.49 0.29 18.29
CA THR A 290 -6.03 -0.94 18.94
C THR A 290 -5.24 -0.63 20.20
N LEU A 291 -4.38 0.39 20.17
CA LEU A 291 -3.71 0.88 21.39
C LEU A 291 -4.70 1.48 22.39
N ALA A 292 -5.72 2.20 21.90
CA ALA A 292 -6.77 2.78 22.74
C ALA A 292 -7.66 1.74 23.43
N SER A 293 -7.68 0.50 22.93
CA SER A 293 -8.47 -0.60 23.50
C SER A 293 -7.71 -1.47 24.49
N ILE A 294 -6.43 -1.20 24.76
CA ILE A 294 -5.64 -1.93 25.76
C ILE A 294 -6.29 -1.74 27.13
N GLY A 295 -6.86 -2.80 27.68
CA GLY A 295 -7.44 -2.82 29.02
C GLY A 295 -6.40 -3.08 30.12
N PRO A 296 -6.82 -3.04 31.39
CA PRO A 296 -5.92 -3.27 32.53
C PRO A 296 -5.35 -4.70 32.60
N ASN A 297 -6.01 -5.66 31.95
CA ASN A 297 -5.58 -7.07 31.91
C ASN A 297 -4.78 -7.42 30.64
N ASP A 298 -4.66 -6.50 29.69
CA ASP A 298 -3.93 -6.72 28.45
C ASP A 298 -2.44 -6.39 28.64
N PRO A 299 -1.54 -7.01 27.84
CA PRO A 299 -0.14 -6.61 27.83
C PRO A 299 -0.02 -5.11 27.52
N PRO A 300 0.81 -4.34 28.25
CA PRO A 300 0.98 -2.92 27.99
C PRO A 300 1.59 -2.67 26.61
N ALA A 301 1.51 -1.42 26.14
CA ALA A 301 2.17 -1.01 24.90
C ALA A 301 3.68 -1.25 24.96
N THR A 302 4.25 -1.91 23.94
CA THR A 302 5.69 -2.21 23.88
C THR A 302 6.51 -0.94 23.65
N PRO A 303 7.82 -0.95 23.94
CA PRO A 303 8.71 0.18 23.64
C PRO A 303 8.64 0.62 22.17
N GLU A 304 8.57 -0.33 21.24
CA GLU A 304 8.45 -0.08 19.80
C GLU A 304 7.13 0.62 19.48
N GLU A 305 5.99 0.15 20.04
CA GLU A 305 4.69 0.81 19.85
C GLU A 305 4.70 2.25 20.38
N LYS A 306 5.34 2.48 21.53
CA LYS A 306 5.50 3.82 22.11
C LYS A 306 6.35 4.73 21.22
N ASN A 307 7.44 4.22 20.65
CA ASN A 307 8.31 4.97 19.73
C ASN A 307 7.58 5.34 18.43
N LEU A 308 6.83 4.39 17.85
CA LEU A 308 6.00 4.63 16.67
C LEU A 308 4.90 5.66 16.99
N LEU A 309 4.27 5.57 18.16
CA LEU A 309 3.20 6.49 18.58
C LEU A 309 3.75 7.91 18.75
N GLN A 310 4.93 8.05 19.37
CA GLN A 310 5.59 9.33 19.49
C GLN A 310 5.94 9.93 18.12
N SER A 311 6.34 9.11 17.16
CA SER A 311 6.59 9.54 15.79
C SER A 311 5.32 10.09 15.13
N VAL A 312 4.18 9.41 15.29
CA VAL A 312 2.88 9.89 14.78
C VAL A 312 2.49 11.22 15.40
N ARG A 313 2.63 11.37 16.73
CA ARG A 313 2.32 12.63 17.43
C ARG A 313 3.15 13.79 16.88
N ARG A 314 4.47 13.63 16.82
CA ARG A 314 5.39 14.67 16.30
C ARG A 314 5.01 15.12 14.88
N MET A 315 4.67 14.18 13.99
CA MET A 315 4.26 14.53 12.63
C MET A 315 2.94 15.28 12.58
N LEU A 316 1.98 14.95 13.45
CA LEU A 316 0.71 15.69 13.51
C LEU A 316 0.88 17.08 14.13
N ASP A 317 1.77 17.23 15.12
CA ASP A 317 2.09 18.52 15.74
C ASP A 317 2.69 19.53 14.74
N GLU A 318 3.31 19.06 13.65
CA GLU A 318 3.81 19.88 12.54
C GLU A 318 2.69 20.36 11.58
N THR A 319 1.43 20.02 11.85
CA THR A 319 0.28 20.32 10.98
C THR A 319 -0.87 20.99 11.73
N GLU A 320 -1.85 21.50 10.99
CA GLU A 320 -3.10 22.04 11.57
C GLU A 320 -3.97 20.97 12.26
N PHE A 321 -3.61 19.69 12.14
CA PHE A 321 -4.29 18.55 12.78
C PHE A 321 -3.65 18.14 14.11
N ALA A 322 -2.79 18.99 14.69
CA ALA A 322 -2.22 18.77 16.02
C ALA A 322 -3.34 18.55 17.05
N VAL A 323 -3.22 17.51 17.88
CA VAL A 323 -4.18 17.23 18.94
C VAL A 323 -3.67 17.89 20.23
N PRO A 324 -4.33 18.95 20.74
CA PRO A 324 -3.82 19.70 21.89
C PRO A 324 -3.63 18.80 23.11
N ILE A 325 -2.46 18.91 23.74
CA ILE A 325 -2.25 18.35 25.08
C ILE A 325 -2.80 19.39 26.05
N ASP A 326 -4.01 19.16 26.58
CA ASP A 326 -4.53 20.00 27.66
C ASP A 326 -3.60 19.89 28.89
N PRO A 327 -2.89 20.96 29.28
CA PRO A 327 -1.98 20.95 30.43
C PRO A 327 -2.69 20.71 31.76
N SER A 328 -4.00 20.99 31.85
CA SER A 328 -4.81 20.75 33.05
C SER A 328 -5.14 19.27 33.27
N LEU A 329 -4.83 18.41 32.28
CA LEU A 329 -5.08 16.97 32.27
C LEU A 329 -3.78 16.14 32.20
N GLY A 330 -2.62 16.75 32.45
CA GLY A 330 -1.30 16.13 32.41
C GLY A 330 -0.81 15.63 33.77
N GLY A 331 -1.33 14.49 34.24
CA GLY A 331 -0.78 13.71 35.37
C GLY A 331 -0.85 14.36 36.77
N PRO A 332 -1.03 13.57 37.84
CA PRO A 332 -1.18 14.10 39.19
C PRO A 332 0.13 14.71 39.69
N ALA A 333 0.02 15.74 40.53
CA ALA A 333 1.09 16.12 41.44
C ALA A 333 1.63 14.86 42.14
N ALA A 334 2.96 14.73 42.20
CA ALA A 334 3.65 13.56 42.73
C ALA A 334 3.02 13.06 44.05
N GLY A 335 2.35 11.89 44.01
CA GLY A 335 1.85 11.25 45.23
C GLY A 335 0.50 10.52 45.18
N GLN A 336 -0.24 10.47 44.06
CA GLN A 336 -1.51 9.73 44.00
C GLN A 336 -1.40 8.41 43.22
N PRO A 337 -2.06 7.33 43.70
CA PRO A 337 -2.06 6.03 43.01
C PRO A 337 -2.75 6.15 41.64
N ALA A 338 -2.24 5.42 40.64
CA ALA A 338 -2.80 5.39 39.29
C ALA A 338 -4.23 4.83 39.31
N SER A 339 -5.22 5.72 39.40
CA SER A 339 -6.64 5.39 39.30
C SER A 339 -7.06 5.21 37.83
N SER A 340 -8.15 4.48 37.61
CA SER A 340 -8.75 4.16 36.30
C SER A 340 -9.04 5.35 35.38
N GLU A 341 -9.06 6.57 35.93
CA GLU A 341 -9.29 7.82 35.19
C GLU A 341 -8.13 8.19 34.24
N VAL A 342 -6.88 7.83 34.60
CA VAL A 342 -5.70 8.10 33.76
C VAL A 342 -5.74 7.27 32.47
N SER A 343 -6.17 6.01 32.56
CA SER A 343 -6.28 5.11 31.40
C SER A 343 -7.43 5.49 30.46
N ALA A 344 -8.55 5.97 30.99
CA ALA A 344 -9.68 6.44 30.18
C ALA A 344 -9.33 7.71 29.38
N ASN A 345 -8.55 8.61 29.98
CA ASN A 345 -8.09 9.83 29.31
C ASN A 345 -7.12 9.52 28.17
N ASP A 346 -6.20 8.57 28.36
CA ASP A 346 -5.27 8.13 27.32
C ASP A 346 -5.96 7.41 26.16
N SER A 347 -6.99 6.59 26.44
CA SER A 347 -7.83 5.97 25.40
C SER A 347 -8.53 7.03 24.53
N THR A 348 -9.08 8.07 25.16
CA THR A 348 -9.76 9.16 24.46
C THR A 348 -8.79 9.95 23.57
N ARG A 349 -7.59 10.26 24.09
CA ARG A 349 -6.53 10.92 23.31
C ARG A 349 -6.08 10.11 22.10
N LEU A 350 -5.94 8.78 22.26
CA LEU A 350 -5.57 7.90 21.15
C LEU A 350 -6.66 7.85 20.06
N ARG A 351 -7.95 7.92 20.44
CA ARG A 351 -9.06 8.03 19.48
C ARG A 351 -9.04 9.36 18.74
N GLN A 352 -8.81 10.47 19.43
CA GLN A 352 -8.65 11.78 18.80
C GLN A 352 -7.47 11.80 17.83
N LEU A 353 -6.33 11.22 18.24
CA LEU A 353 -5.17 11.06 17.36
C LEU A 353 -5.51 10.21 16.13
N ALA A 354 -6.27 9.13 16.30
CA ALA A 354 -6.71 8.29 15.20
C ALA A 354 -7.58 9.06 14.19
N ALA A 355 -8.49 9.91 14.68
CA ALA A 355 -9.32 10.76 13.83
C ALA A 355 -8.49 11.85 13.12
N ALA A 356 -7.57 12.51 13.84
CA ALA A 356 -6.68 13.53 13.27
C ALA A 356 -5.81 12.98 12.13
N VAL A 357 -5.24 11.78 12.31
CA VAL A 357 -4.50 11.09 11.25
C VAL A 357 -5.37 10.87 10.00
N ILE A 358 -6.62 10.45 10.17
CA ILE A 358 -7.55 10.25 9.04
C ILE A 358 -7.83 11.57 8.33
N ARG A 359 -8.15 12.63 9.08
CA ARG A 359 -8.48 13.96 8.53
C ARG A 359 -7.30 14.56 7.75
N LEU A 360 -6.07 14.38 8.24
CA LEU A 360 -4.86 14.81 7.53
C LEU A 360 -4.75 14.16 6.15
N TRP A 361 -4.95 12.85 6.05
CA TRP A 361 -4.96 12.19 4.75
C TRP A 361 -6.18 12.57 3.91
N ALA A 362 -7.36 12.73 4.52
CA ALA A 362 -8.57 13.21 3.83
C ALA A 362 -8.34 14.54 3.11
N GLU A 363 -7.59 15.46 3.73
CA GLU A 363 -7.24 16.76 3.14
C GLU A 363 -6.48 16.61 1.81
N THR A 364 -5.59 15.63 1.69
CA THR A 364 -4.87 15.37 0.43
C THR A 364 -5.79 14.95 -0.71
N PHE A 365 -6.95 14.37 -0.38
CA PHE A 365 -7.96 13.93 -1.34
C PHE A 365 -8.95 15.04 -1.75
N LYS A 366 -8.96 16.20 -1.08
CA LYS A 366 -9.84 17.33 -1.42
C LYS A 366 -9.38 18.16 -2.63
N GLY A 367 -8.16 17.89 -3.11
CA GLY A 367 -7.62 18.49 -4.33
C GLY A 367 -8.42 18.18 -5.60
N SER A 368 -8.00 18.78 -6.72
CA SER A 368 -8.56 18.45 -8.03
C SER A 368 -7.99 17.12 -8.51
N HIS A 369 -8.80 16.06 -8.47
CA HIS A 369 -8.40 14.71 -8.87
C HIS A 369 -9.11 14.27 -10.15
N ILE A 370 -8.38 13.56 -11.02
CA ILE A 370 -8.91 13.02 -12.29
C ILE A 370 -9.96 11.94 -12.03
N PHE A 371 -9.70 11.07 -11.04
CA PHE A 371 -10.55 9.93 -10.74
C PHE A 371 -11.58 10.26 -9.66
N GLU A 372 -12.86 10.10 -9.98
CA GLU A 372 -13.96 10.27 -9.03
C GLU A 372 -13.78 9.45 -7.74
N MET A 373 -13.23 8.24 -7.87
CA MET A 373 -12.93 7.35 -6.75
C MET A 373 -12.07 8.03 -5.68
N VAL A 374 -11.15 8.91 -6.06
CA VAL A 374 -10.26 9.60 -5.12
C VAL A 374 -11.04 10.57 -4.24
N ARG A 375 -12.08 11.21 -4.78
CA ARG A 375 -13.01 12.03 -4.00
C ARG A 375 -13.83 11.18 -3.04
N VAL A 376 -14.33 10.03 -3.50
CA VAL A 376 -15.04 9.07 -2.64
C VAL A 376 -14.15 8.64 -1.48
N MET A 377 -12.88 8.32 -1.71
CA MET A 377 -11.92 8.00 -0.65
C MET A 377 -11.80 9.15 0.36
N GLY A 378 -11.59 10.39 -0.09
CA GLY A 378 -11.50 11.56 0.78
C GLY A 378 -12.73 11.75 1.67
N SER A 379 -13.91 11.78 1.07
CA SER A 379 -15.18 11.92 1.80
C SER A 379 -15.45 10.73 2.74
N SER A 380 -14.98 9.53 2.38
CA SER A 380 -15.11 8.34 3.23
C SER A 380 -14.20 8.42 4.44
N LEU A 381 -12.99 8.98 4.29
CA LEU A 381 -12.08 9.22 5.40
C LEU A 381 -12.66 10.26 6.35
N ASP A 382 -13.19 11.38 5.84
CA ASP A 382 -13.85 12.39 6.68
C ASP A 382 -15.02 11.78 7.49
N GLY A 383 -15.92 11.05 6.82
CA GLY A 383 -17.03 10.37 7.49
C GLY A 383 -16.56 9.30 8.49
N TYR A 384 -15.46 8.60 8.20
CA TYR A 384 -14.88 7.62 9.12
C TYR A 384 -14.27 8.30 10.36
N ALA A 385 -13.59 9.45 10.20
CA ALA A 385 -13.07 10.24 11.32
C ALA A 385 -14.19 10.68 12.27
N ASP A 386 -15.31 11.17 11.74
CA ASP A 386 -16.48 11.54 12.54
C ASP A 386 -17.05 10.36 13.34
N LEU A 387 -17.05 9.15 12.77
CA LEU A 387 -17.48 7.92 13.46
C LEU A 387 -16.48 7.46 14.53
N VAL A 388 -15.20 7.80 14.41
CA VAL A 388 -14.16 7.48 15.39
C VAL A 388 -14.24 8.40 16.61
N GLU A 389 -14.57 9.66 16.41
CA GLU A 389 -14.73 10.67 17.48
C GLU A 389 -16.02 10.47 18.28
N LYS A 390 -17.08 9.96 17.65
CA LYS A 390 -18.34 9.64 18.34
C LYS A 390 -18.13 8.47 19.31
N PRO A 391 -18.41 8.62 20.61
CA PRO A 391 -18.45 7.49 21.53
C PRO A 391 -19.47 6.47 21.02
N ARG A 392 -19.06 5.22 20.81
CA ARG A 392 -20.03 4.14 20.66
C ARG A 392 -20.72 3.99 22.01
N ASP A 393 -21.99 4.34 22.10
CA ASP A 393 -22.86 3.90 23.19
C ASP A 393 -22.85 2.37 23.18
N ARG A 394 -21.99 1.80 24.02
CA ARG A 394 -22.07 0.38 24.35
C ARG A 394 -23.26 0.24 25.28
N THR A 395 -24.48 0.22 24.74
CA THR A 395 -25.56 -0.51 25.41
C THR A 395 -25.08 -1.95 25.50
N PRO A 396 -24.81 -2.49 26.71
CA PRO A 396 -24.51 -3.90 26.82
C PRO A 396 -25.76 -4.64 26.33
N LEU A 397 -25.61 -5.54 25.36
CA LEU A 397 -26.62 -6.57 25.15
C LEU A 397 -26.75 -7.27 26.50
N GLY A 398 -27.85 -6.95 27.20
CA GLY A 398 -28.14 -7.49 28.51
C GLY A 398 -28.01 -9.00 28.44
N ARG A 399 -27.21 -9.56 29.33
CA ARG A 399 -27.33 -10.98 29.67
C ARG A 399 -28.81 -11.18 30.01
N ILE A 400 -29.54 -11.88 29.15
CA ILE A 400 -30.85 -12.42 29.49
C ILE A 400 -30.59 -13.31 30.69
N ALA A 401 -30.95 -12.82 31.87
CA ALA A 401 -30.97 -13.62 33.07
C ALA A 401 -31.96 -14.76 32.81
N HIS A 402 -31.47 -15.97 32.91
CA HIS A 402 -32.31 -17.15 32.91
C HIS A 402 -33.11 -17.10 34.22
N ASP A 403 -34.39 -16.77 34.14
CA ASP A 403 -35.32 -16.87 35.27
C ASP A 403 -35.58 -18.38 35.51
N PRO A 404 -35.22 -18.97 36.66
CA PRO A 404 -35.41 -20.39 36.91
C PRO A 404 -36.76 -20.72 37.55
N ASN A 405 -37.73 -19.79 37.56
CA ASN A 405 -39.05 -20.02 38.13
C ASN A 405 -40.14 -19.72 37.11
N LEU A 406 -40.43 -20.70 36.25
CA LEU A 406 -41.74 -20.94 35.65
C LEU A 406 -41.80 -22.43 35.30
N GLY A 407 -42.32 -23.19 36.25
CA GLY A 407 -42.83 -24.56 36.03
C GLY A 407 -44.27 -24.53 35.56
#